data_AF-A0AA48M6P9-F1
#
_entry.id   AF-A0AA48M6P9-F1
#
_cell.length_a   1.000
_cell.length_b   1.000
_cell.length_c   1.000
_cell.angle_alpha   90.00
_cell.angle_beta   90.00
_cell.angle_gamma   90.00
#
_symmetry.space_group_name_H-M   'P 1'
#
loop_
_entity.id
_entity.type
_entity.pdbx_description
1 polymer ?
#
loop_
_entity_poly.entity_id
_entity_poly.type
_entity_poly.pdbx_seq_one_letter_code
_entity_poly.pdbx_strand_id
1 'polypeptide(L)'
;MATVTVVDEKTLRIAVDLEDALAMIREAERNVERYAKDITTIYEKMPEFHFVHFCFYAYDSSALFEHMLGVDPKQSLSFSLDAPDSFFYTLYGGMAALYEQAKAALRSA
;
A
#
# COMPACT_ATOMS: atom_id res chain seq x y z
N MET A 1 6.34 7.10 -10.38
CA MET A 1 6.53 5.68 -10.81
C MET A 1 7.55 5.08 -9.87
N ALA A 2 7.13 4.11 -9.06
CA ALA A 2 7.97 3.49 -8.04
C ALA A 2 9.31 3.00 -8.62
N THR A 3 10.40 3.41 -7.98
CA THR A 3 11.75 2.98 -8.36
C THR A 3 12.21 1.88 -7.42
N VAL A 4 12.37 0.67 -7.95
CA VAL A 4 12.88 -0.48 -7.20
C VAL A 4 14.37 -0.64 -7.49
N THR A 5 15.19 -0.57 -6.46
CA THR A 5 16.64 -0.76 -6.51
C THR A 5 17.02 -1.95 -5.64
N VAL A 6 17.75 -2.91 -6.20
CA VAL A 6 18.37 -3.99 -5.42
C VAL A 6 19.63 -3.42 -4.76
N VAL A 7 19.63 -3.32 -3.43
CA VAL A 7 20.77 -2.76 -2.67
C VAL A 7 21.83 -3.84 -2.43
N ASP A 8 21.39 -5.08 -2.19
CA ASP A 8 22.23 -6.27 -2.05
C ASP A 8 21.41 -7.54 -2.37
N GLU A 9 22.00 -8.73 -2.27
CA GLU A 9 21.33 -10.02 -2.54
C GLU A 9 20.07 -10.28 -1.69
N LYS A 10 19.83 -9.48 -0.65
CA LYS A 10 18.78 -9.69 0.36
C LYS A 10 17.89 -8.46 0.57
N THR A 11 18.27 -7.28 0.08
CA THR A 11 17.64 -6.01 0.42
C THR A 11 17.13 -5.28 -0.82
N LEU A 12 15.82 -5.06 -0.88
CA LEU A 12 15.17 -4.18 -1.85
C LEU A 12 14.99 -2.78 -1.26
N ARG A 13 15.46 -1.76 -1.96
CA ARG A 13 15.06 -0.37 -1.69
C ARG A 13 14.01 0.03 -2.70
N ILE A 14 12.89 0.51 -2.20
CA ILE A 14 11.78 0.98 -3.02
C ILE A 14 11.66 2.47 -2.72
N ALA A 15 11.84 3.30 -3.73
CA ALA A 15 11.54 4.73 -3.64
C ALA A 15 10.20 5.01 -4.31
N VAL A 16 9.29 5.65 -3.59
CA VAL A 16 7.96 6.04 -4.10
C VAL A 16 7.74 7.54 -3.89
N ASP A 17 6.90 8.11 -4.73
CA ASP A 17 6.53 9.52 -4.68
C ASP A 17 5.01 9.71 -4.53
N LEU A 18 4.56 10.96 -4.46
CA LEU A 18 3.14 11.29 -4.38
C LEU A 18 2.31 10.74 -5.56
N GLU A 19 2.88 10.68 -6.77
CA GLU A 19 2.15 10.18 -7.94
C GLU A 19 1.87 8.68 -7.82
N ASP A 20 2.77 7.94 -7.18
CA ASP A 20 2.58 6.53 -6.87
C ASP A 20 1.41 6.32 -5.89
N ALA A 21 1.28 7.15 -4.85
CA ALA A 21 0.11 7.12 -3.96
C ALA A 21 -1.19 7.37 -4.75
N LEU A 22 -1.21 8.36 -5.63
CA LEU A 22 -2.37 8.66 -6.47
C LEU A 22 -2.69 7.53 -7.47
N ALA A 23 -1.67 6.83 -7.97
CA ALA A 23 -1.87 5.65 -8.81
C ALA A 23 -2.50 4.50 -8.02
N MET A 24 -2.00 4.23 -6.79
CA MET A 24 -2.56 3.22 -5.90
C MET A 24 -4.03 3.52 -5.57
N ILE A 25 -4.37 4.77 -5.24
CA ILE A 25 -5.75 5.17 -4.92
C ILE A 25 -6.66 4.94 -6.13
N ARG A 26 -6.24 5.36 -7.33
CA ARG A 26 -7.03 5.17 -8.55
C ARG A 26 -7.25 3.69 -8.89
N GLU A 27 -6.27 2.84 -8.61
CA GLU A 27 -6.41 1.40 -8.83
C GLU A 27 -7.34 0.74 -7.80
N ALA A 28 -7.22 1.14 -6.53
CA ALA A 28 -8.12 0.71 -5.46
C ALA A 28 -9.57 1.13 -5.73
N GLU A 29 -9.79 2.37 -6.19
CA GLU A 29 -11.12 2.89 -6.55
C GLU A 29 -11.74 2.12 -7.72
N ARG A 30 -10.96 1.76 -8.75
CA ARG A 30 -11.47 0.97 -9.88
C ARG A 30 -11.82 -0.46 -9.51
N ASN A 31 -11.21 -1.01 -8.46
CA ASN A 31 -11.32 -2.42 -8.10
C ASN A 31 -11.55 -2.61 -6.59
N VAL A 32 -12.49 -1.86 -6.02
CA VAL A 32 -12.72 -1.81 -4.57
C VAL A 32 -12.93 -3.20 -3.96
N GLU A 33 -13.69 -4.08 -4.62
CA GLU A 33 -13.94 -5.44 -4.14
C GLU A 33 -12.65 -6.26 -4.03
N ARG A 34 -11.78 -6.17 -5.05
CA ARG A 34 -10.50 -6.88 -5.07
C ARG A 34 -9.57 -6.43 -3.97
N TYR A 35 -9.52 -5.11 -3.73
CA TYR A 35 -8.61 -4.50 -2.75
C TYR A 35 -9.27 -4.21 -1.41
N ALA A 36 -10.46 -4.76 -1.15
CA ALA A 36 -11.25 -4.39 0.01
C ALA A 36 -10.50 -4.63 1.33
N LYS A 37 -9.80 -5.76 1.46
CA LYS A 37 -8.94 -6.08 2.61
C LYS A 37 -7.80 -5.07 2.78
N ASP A 38 -7.17 -4.67 1.68
CA ASP A 38 -6.05 -3.72 1.70
C ASP A 38 -6.53 -2.33 2.10
N ILE A 39 -7.62 -1.85 1.51
CA ILE A 39 -8.22 -0.55 1.81
C ILE A 39 -8.58 -0.46 3.30
N THR A 40 -9.30 -1.46 3.84
CA THR A 40 -9.70 -1.45 5.26
C THR A 40 -8.49 -1.53 6.18
N THR A 41 -7.52 -2.37 5.86
CA THR A 41 -6.32 -2.55 6.69
C THR A 41 -5.47 -1.29 6.72
N ILE A 42 -5.23 -0.66 5.56
CA ILE A 42 -4.46 0.59 5.47
C ILE A 42 -5.16 1.68 6.28
N TYR A 43 -6.47 1.86 6.11
CA TYR A 43 -7.22 2.87 6.86
C TYR A 43 -7.21 2.64 8.37
N GLU A 44 -7.43 1.41 8.82
CA GLU A 44 -7.51 1.11 10.26
C GLU A 44 -6.15 1.10 10.94
N LYS A 45 -5.10 0.64 10.25
CA LYS A 45 -3.79 0.37 10.85
C LYS A 45 -2.78 1.47 10.67
N MET A 46 -2.79 2.25 9.58
CA MET A 46 -1.83 3.34 9.42
C MET A 46 -1.77 4.30 10.63
N PRO A 47 -2.90 4.72 11.24
CA PRO A 47 -2.86 5.61 12.41
C PRO A 47 -2.14 4.99 13.63
N GLU A 48 -2.24 3.67 13.83
CA GLU A 48 -1.55 2.95 14.91
C GLU A 48 -0.02 2.99 14.76
N PHE A 49 0.47 3.17 13.53
CA PHE A 49 1.90 3.24 13.20
C PHE A 49 2.36 4.65 12.80
N HIS A 50 1.70 5.69 13.33
CA HIS A 50 2.03 7.09 13.02
C HIS A 50 2.07 7.40 11.51
N PHE A 51 1.26 6.69 10.72
CA PHE A 51 1.14 6.76 9.25
C PHE A 51 2.40 6.31 8.47
N VAL A 52 3.57 6.80 8.84
CA VAL A 52 4.83 6.64 8.09
C VAL A 52 5.60 5.35 8.43
N HIS A 53 5.28 4.70 9.56
CA HIS A 53 5.92 3.44 9.96
C HIS A 53 5.08 2.20 9.63
N PHE A 54 4.06 2.36 8.79
CA PHE A 54 3.17 1.27 8.42
C PHE A 54 3.86 0.29 7.46
N CYS A 55 3.79 -1.01 7.80
CA CYS A 55 4.31 -2.09 6.97
C CYS A 55 3.16 -2.84 6.28
N PHE A 56 3.05 -2.70 4.95
CA PHE A 56 1.99 -3.35 4.15
C PHE A 56 1.99 -4.88 4.23
N TYR A 57 3.14 -5.51 4.50
CA TYR A 57 3.27 -6.97 4.59
C TYR A 57 2.88 -7.55 5.95
N ALA A 58 2.76 -6.72 6.99
CA ALA A 58 2.50 -7.21 8.34
C ALA A 58 1.09 -7.81 8.51
N TYR A 59 0.17 -7.50 7.60
CA TYR A 59 -1.25 -7.87 7.69
C TYR A 59 -1.75 -8.70 6.51
N ASP A 60 -0.84 -9.28 5.72
CA ASP A 60 -1.19 -10.04 4.51
C ASP A 60 -2.13 -9.24 3.58
N SER A 61 -1.90 -7.92 3.53
CA SER A 61 -2.69 -6.92 2.82
C SER A 61 -1.77 -6.15 1.86
N SER A 62 -1.06 -6.91 1.02
CA SER A 62 0.00 -6.41 0.13
C SER A 62 -0.41 -6.38 -1.33
N ALA A 63 -1.61 -6.83 -1.71
CA ALA A 63 -1.97 -7.01 -3.12
C ALA A 63 -1.96 -5.70 -3.92
N LEU A 64 -2.42 -4.59 -3.32
CA LEU A 64 -2.37 -3.26 -3.91
C LEU A 64 -0.93 -2.75 -4.07
N PHE A 65 -0.08 -3.04 -3.08
CA PHE A 65 1.32 -2.64 -3.09
C PHE A 65 2.15 -3.48 -4.07
N GLU A 66 1.94 -4.80 -4.11
CA GLU A 66 2.52 -5.72 -5.09
C GLU A 66 2.13 -5.33 -6.53
N HIS A 67 0.86 -4.95 -6.75
CA HIS A 67 0.41 -4.47 -8.05
C HIS A 67 1.16 -3.21 -8.49
N MET A 68 1.36 -2.25 -7.58
CA MET A 68 2.12 -1.03 -7.85
C MET A 68 3.59 -1.34 -8.15
N LEU A 69 4.22 -2.24 -7.41
CA LEU A 69 5.64 -2.57 -7.58
C LEU A 69 5.93 -3.39 -8.84
N GLY A 70 4.96 -4.15 -9.34
CA GLY A 70 5.15 -5.07 -10.47
C GLY A 70 6.13 -6.21 -10.19
N VAL A 71 6.59 -6.35 -8.93
CA VAL A 71 7.47 -7.39 -8.43
C VAL A 71 6.91 -7.93 -7.12
N ASP A 72 7.16 -9.20 -6.82
CA ASP A 72 6.80 -9.82 -5.53
C ASP A 72 7.95 -9.64 -4.53
N PRO A 73 7.85 -8.72 -3.57
CA PRO A 73 8.92 -8.43 -2.62
C PRO A 73 9.10 -9.55 -1.58
N LYS A 74 8.18 -10.52 -1.51
CA LYS A 74 8.37 -11.74 -0.68
C LYS A 74 9.56 -12.57 -1.14
N GLN A 75 10.08 -12.31 -2.35
CA GLN A 75 11.32 -12.91 -2.85
C GLN A 75 12.59 -12.32 -2.20
N SER A 76 12.48 -11.23 -1.43
CA SER A 76 13.61 -10.58 -0.76
C SER A 76 13.49 -10.65 0.77
N LEU A 77 14.62 -10.87 1.44
CA LEU A 77 14.70 -11.09 2.89
C LEU A 77 14.53 -9.79 3.70
N SER A 78 14.70 -8.63 3.06
CA SER A 78 14.59 -7.30 3.65
C SER A 78 14.09 -6.30 2.60
N PHE A 79 13.25 -5.34 2.99
CA PHE A 79 12.89 -4.21 2.15
C PHE A 79 12.90 -2.89 2.94
N SER A 80 13.28 -1.81 2.27
CA SER A 80 13.25 -0.45 2.79
C SER A 80 12.42 0.41 1.84
N LEU A 81 11.38 1.06 2.39
CA LEU A 81 10.54 2.00 1.65
C LEU A 81 11.02 3.43 1.94
N ASP A 82 11.45 4.11 0.89
CA ASP A 82 11.81 5.52 0.88
C ASP A 82 10.64 6.30 0.26
N ALA A 83 9.86 6.94 1.11
CA ALA A 83 8.64 7.63 0.71
C ALA A 83 8.53 8.96 1.47
N PRO A 84 8.14 10.07 0.80
CA PRO A 84 7.86 11.31 1.49
C PRO A 84 6.58 11.18 2.33
N ASP A 85 6.47 11.93 3.42
CA ASP A 85 5.25 12.00 4.24
C ASP A 85 3.97 12.23 3.40
N SER A 86 4.08 13.04 2.34
CA SER A 86 2.99 13.32 1.42
C SER A 86 2.43 12.05 0.74
N PHE A 87 3.26 11.03 0.50
CA PHE A 87 2.81 9.72 0.01
C PHE A 87 1.87 9.07 1.03
N PHE A 88 2.30 8.95 2.28
CA PHE A 88 1.55 8.27 3.34
C PHE A 88 0.22 8.98 3.65
N TYR A 89 0.25 10.31 3.79
CA TYR A 89 -0.97 11.07 4.08
C TYR A 89 -1.97 11.05 2.92
N THR A 90 -1.47 11.12 1.67
CA THR A 90 -2.33 11.02 0.48
C THR A 90 -2.95 9.64 0.37
N LEU A 91 -2.15 8.58 0.54
CA LEU A 91 -2.61 7.20 0.51
C LEU A 91 -3.68 6.97 1.59
N TYR A 92 -3.42 7.38 2.83
CA TYR A 92 -4.39 7.28 3.92
C TYR A 92 -5.70 8.01 3.60
N GLY A 93 -5.61 9.26 3.11
CA GLY A 93 -6.79 10.04 2.73
C GLY A 93 -7.61 9.39 1.61
N GLY A 94 -6.96 8.80 0.61
CA GLY A 94 -7.63 8.06 -0.45
C GLY A 94 -8.29 6.78 0.05
N MET A 95 -7.62 6.00 0.90
CA MET A 95 -8.22 4.80 1.49
C MET A 95 -9.39 5.14 2.42
N ALA A 96 -9.31 6.24 3.16
CA ALA A 96 -10.42 6.75 3.98
C ALA A 96 -11.68 7.03 3.14
N ALA A 97 -11.53 7.59 1.94
CA ALA A 97 -12.65 7.85 1.03
C ALA A 97 -13.31 6.56 0.51
N LEU A 98 -12.55 5.46 0.39
CA LEU A 98 -13.02 4.17 -0.11
C LEU A 98 -13.47 3.21 1.01
N TYR A 99 -13.21 3.54 2.27
CA TYR A 99 -13.30 2.61 3.41
C TYR A 99 -14.68 1.98 3.57
N GLU A 100 -15.76 2.77 3.58
CA GLU A 100 -17.12 2.24 3.79
C GLU A 100 -17.56 1.32 2.64
N GLN A 101 -17.16 1.64 1.41
CA GLN A 101 -17.45 0.80 0.25
C GLN A 101 -16.67 -0.53 0.32
N ALA A 102 -15.38 -0.48 0.66
CA ALA A 102 -14.56 -1.67 0.86
C ALA A 102 -15.11 -2.55 2.00
N LYS A 103 -15.53 -1.93 3.10
CA LYS A 103 -16.14 -2.63 4.24
C LYS A 103 -17.47 -3.30 3.88
N ALA A 104 -18.27 -2.66 3.04
CA ALA A 104 -19.49 -3.26 2.51
C ALA A 104 -19.17 -4.48 1.62
N ALA A 105 -18.18 -4.37 0.73
CA ALA A 105 -17.74 -5.47 -0.13
C ALA A 105 -17.29 -6.71 0.67
N LEU A 106 -16.52 -6.53 1.76
CA LEU A 106 -16.09 -7.64 2.63
C LEU A 106 -17.24 -8.34 3.36
N ARG A 107 -18.39 -7.67 3.56
CA ARG A 107 -19.58 -8.28 4.20
C ARG A 107 -20.42 -9.09 3.22
N SER A 108 -20.24 -8.86 1.92
CA SER A 108 -20.99 -9.51 0.85
C SER A 108 -20.23 -10.67 0.18
N ALA A 109 -18.96 -10.85 0.52
CA ALA A 109 -18.09 -11.96 0.10
C ALA A 109 -18.17 -13.13 1.09
#